data_AF-A0A8G1VIG6-F1
#
_entry.id   AF-A0A8G1VIG6-F1
#
_cell.length_a   1.000
_cell.length_b   1.000
_cell.length_c   1.000
_cell.angle_alpha   90.00
_cell.angle_beta   90.00
_cell.angle_gamma   90.00
#
_symmetry.space_group_name_H-M   'P 1'
#
loop_
_entity.id
_entity.type
_entity.pdbx_description
1 polymer ?
#
loop_
_entity_poly.entity_id
_entity_poly.type
_entity_poly.pdbx_seq_one_letter_code
_entity_poly.pdbx_strand_id
1 'polypeptide(L)'
;MQIEILTPPLLFKEPFDHNTEVILVEGIKILKPALLLNAKCGSITGRSTEDKRKTDYFDINFLLKFYAQNPEYLPRADEVPRVTKQLVDVLVRLYGGEDAWVRAGYDLRTGRFNRN
;
A
#
# COMPACT_ATOMS: atom_id res chain seq x y z
N MET A 1 12.14 11.81 27.15
CA MET A 1 12.12 11.00 25.91
C MET A 1 11.86 11.95 24.76
N GLN A 2 12.81 12.09 23.83
CA GLN A 2 12.66 12.96 22.67
C GLN A 2 12.03 12.15 21.54
N ILE A 3 10.86 12.58 21.06
CA ILE A 3 10.16 11.92 19.95
C ILE A 3 10.64 12.59 18.67
N GLU A 4 11.28 11.84 17.79
CA GLU A 4 11.66 12.30 16.46
C GLU A 4 10.59 11.91 15.44
N ILE A 5 10.07 12.90 14.72
CA ILE A 5 9.10 12.70 13.64
C ILE A 5 9.85 12.76 12.32
N LEU A 6 10.12 11.58 11.73
CA LEU A 6 10.86 11.47 10.47
C LEU A 6 10.08 11.97 9.26
N THR A 7 8.74 11.96 9.33
CA THR A 7 7.86 12.48 8.27
C THR A 7 6.60 13.11 8.88
N PRO A 8 6.12 14.27 8.37
CA PRO A 8 4.93 14.93 8.92
C PRO A 8 3.67 14.04 8.81
N PRO A 9 2.86 13.90 9.87
CA PRO A 9 1.59 13.13 9.84
C PRO A 9 0.61 13.61 8.76
N LEU A 10 0.67 14.89 8.39
CA LEU A 10 -0.16 15.49 7.34
C LEU A 10 -0.04 14.77 5.98
N LEU A 11 1.04 14.01 5.76
CA LEU A 11 1.22 13.23 4.53
C LEU A 11 0.32 11.99 4.48
N PHE A 12 -0.16 11.51 5.63
CA PHE A 12 -1.18 10.47 5.72
C PHE A 12 -2.56 11.11 5.70
N LYS A 13 -3.37 10.79 4.69
CA LYS A 13 -4.67 11.42 4.43
C LYS A 13 -5.84 10.80 5.20
N GLU A 14 -5.56 9.83 6.06
CA GLU A 14 -6.52 9.17 6.94
C GLU A 14 -6.23 9.58 8.40
N PRO A 15 -7.14 9.33 9.35
CA PRO A 15 -6.89 9.61 10.76
C PRO A 15 -5.58 8.96 11.24
N PHE A 16 -4.68 9.79 11.77
CA PHE A 16 -3.41 9.36 12.36
C PHE A 16 -3.44 9.66 13.86
N ASP A 17 -3.74 8.65 14.67
CA ASP A 17 -3.86 8.76 16.13
C ASP A 17 -3.19 7.57 16.85
N HIS A 18 -3.32 7.51 18.18
CA HIS A 18 -2.66 6.48 19.00
C HIS A 18 -3.16 5.05 18.74
N ASN A 19 -4.28 4.88 18.02
CA ASN A 19 -4.83 3.59 17.62
C ASN A 19 -4.43 3.19 16.19
N THR A 20 -3.76 4.05 15.43
CA THR A 20 -3.29 3.71 14.10
C THR A 20 -2.27 2.57 14.17
N GLU A 21 -2.53 1.47 13.47
CA GLU A 21 -1.65 0.30 13.47
C GLU A 21 -0.26 0.63 12.89
N VAL A 22 0.77 0.24 13.63
CA VAL A 22 2.18 0.38 13.25
C VAL A 22 2.90 -0.96 13.37
N ILE A 23 3.97 -1.11 12.60
CA ILE A 23 4.94 -2.20 12.74
C ILE A 23 6.24 -1.65 13.32
N LEU A 24 7.03 -2.51 13.97
CA LEU A 24 8.39 -2.16 14.39
C LEU A 24 9.38 -2.73 13.38
N VAL A 25 10.21 -1.88 12.80
CA VAL A 25 11.35 -2.27 11.97
C VAL A 25 12.59 -1.68 12.63
N GLU A 26 13.49 -2.54 13.10
CA GLU A 26 14.73 -2.13 13.79
C GLU A 26 14.49 -1.14 14.95
N GLY A 27 13.39 -1.32 15.69
CA GLY A 27 13.01 -0.44 16.81
C GLY A 27 12.31 0.85 16.40
N ILE A 28 12.15 1.12 15.10
CA ILE A 28 11.44 2.28 14.56
C ILE A 28 9.98 1.89 14.31
N LYS A 29 9.04 2.68 14.82
CA LYS A 29 7.62 2.54 14.50
C LYS A 29 7.34 3.08 13.11
N ILE A 30 6.87 2.22 12.23
CA ILE A 30 6.49 2.54 10.87
C ILE A 30 5.00 2.28 10.70
N LEU A 31 4.31 3.13 9.95
CA LEU A 31 2.91 2.88 9.58
C LEU A 31 2.79 1.49 8.95
N LYS A 32 1.74 0.73 9.31
CA LYS A 32 1.53 -0.60 8.75
C LYS A 32 1.56 -0.53 7.21
N PRO A 33 2.31 -1.43 6.53
CA PRO A 33 2.41 -1.42 5.07
C PRO A 33 1.06 -1.42 4.36
N ALA A 34 0.03 -2.08 4.93
CA ALA A 34 -1.31 -2.14 4.35
C ALA A 34 -1.91 -0.74 4.19
N LEU A 35 -1.76 0.10 5.21
CA LEU A 35 -2.23 1.49 5.20
C LEU A 35 -1.45 2.33 4.18
N LEU A 36 -0.14 2.09 4.04
CA LEU A 36 0.67 2.72 3.00
C LEU A 36 0.21 2.33 1.59
N LEU A 37 -0.09 1.04 1.36
CA LEU A 37 -0.61 0.56 0.08
C LEU A 37 -1.95 1.20 -0.24
N ASN A 38 -2.87 1.23 0.74
CA ASN A 38 -4.18 1.87 0.60
C ASN A 38 -4.05 3.35 0.21
N ALA A 39 -3.19 4.09 0.91
CA ALA A 39 -2.95 5.50 0.67
C ALA A 39 -2.35 5.77 -0.72
N LYS A 40 -1.41 4.94 -1.17
CA LYS A 40 -0.80 5.05 -2.51
C LYS A 40 -1.80 4.76 -3.63
N CYS A 41 -2.59 3.70 -3.48
CA CYS A 41 -3.68 3.36 -4.40
C CYS A 41 -4.77 4.44 -4.43
N GLY A 42 -5.06 5.08 -3.29
CA GLY A 42 -5.95 6.23 -3.23
C GLY A 42 -5.41 7.49 -3.91
N SER A 43 -4.09 7.67 -3.88
CA SER A 43 -3.46 8.90 -4.39
C SER A 43 -3.23 8.84 -5.89
N ILE A 44 -2.85 7.68 -6.43
CA ILE A 44 -2.46 7.53 -7.84
C ILE A 44 -3.59 7.92 -8.81
N THR A 45 -4.85 7.67 -8.45
CA THR A 45 -6.04 8.06 -9.24
C THR A 45 -6.24 9.58 -9.32
N GLY A 46 -5.80 10.33 -8.32
CA GLY A 46 -5.96 11.78 -8.21
C GLY A 46 -4.74 12.59 -8.66
N ARG A 47 -3.65 11.95 -9.10
CA ARG A 47 -2.45 12.69 -9.54
C ARG A 47 -2.65 13.32 -10.91
N SER A 48 -2.22 14.57 -11.04
CA SER A 48 -2.34 15.37 -12.26
C SER A 48 -1.27 15.08 -13.32
N THR A 49 -0.13 14.52 -12.94
CA THR A 49 0.99 14.26 -13.86
C THR A 49 1.38 12.79 -13.89
N GLU A 50 1.85 12.32 -15.03
CA GLU A 50 2.30 10.94 -15.23
C GLU A 50 3.51 10.60 -14.35
N ASP A 51 4.46 11.53 -14.19
CA ASP A 51 5.64 11.30 -13.33
C ASP A 51 5.26 10.98 -11.88
N LYS A 52 4.30 11.72 -11.32
CA LYS A 52 3.82 11.45 -9.95
C LYS A 52 3.09 10.12 -9.86
N ARG A 53 2.31 9.75 -10.88
CA ARG A 53 1.68 8.43 -10.96
C ARG A 53 2.72 7.32 -11.02
N LYS A 54 3.80 7.52 -11.77
CA LYS A 54 4.90 6.56 -11.89
C LYS A 54 5.65 6.38 -10.58
N THR A 55 5.92 7.45 -9.84
CA THR A 55 6.48 7.36 -8.48
C THR A 55 5.54 6.61 -7.53
N ASP A 56 4.26 6.96 -7.50
CA ASP A 56 3.28 6.25 -6.66
C ASP A 56 3.18 4.76 -7.07
N TYR A 57 3.31 4.43 -8.36
CA TYR A 57 3.35 3.05 -8.84
C TYR A 57 4.63 2.31 -8.39
N PHE A 58 5.79 2.96 -8.40
CA PHE A 58 7.02 2.35 -7.86
C PHE A 58 6.88 2.03 -6.37
N ASP A 59 6.27 2.94 -5.60
CA ASP A 59 6.00 2.69 -4.17
C ASP A 59 5.03 1.52 -3.97
N ILE A 60 3.98 1.41 -4.81
CA ILE A 60 3.07 0.26 -4.80
C ILE A 60 3.86 -1.02 -5.08
N ASN A 61 4.66 -1.05 -6.15
CA ASN A 61 5.42 -2.25 -6.52
C ASN A 61 6.46 -2.65 -5.45
N PHE A 62 7.06 -1.66 -4.78
CA PHE A 62 7.93 -1.91 -3.62
C PHE A 62 7.16 -2.62 -2.51
N LEU A 63 5.96 -2.14 -2.16
CA LEU A 63 5.11 -2.77 -1.14
C LEU A 63 4.67 -4.18 -1.56
N LEU A 64 4.31 -4.40 -2.82
CA LEU A 64 3.96 -5.75 -3.33
C LEU A 64 5.13 -6.73 -3.19
N LYS A 65 6.36 -6.29 -3.48
CA LYS A 65 7.56 -7.11 -3.26
C LYS A 65 7.79 -7.38 -1.77
N PHE A 66 7.61 -6.38 -0.91
CA PHE A 66 7.69 -6.55 0.53
C PHE A 66 6.71 -7.63 1.03
N TYR A 67 5.45 -7.60 0.59
CA TYR A 67 4.46 -8.61 0.94
C TYR A 67 4.80 -10.00 0.45
N ALA A 68 5.29 -10.11 -0.79
CA ALA A 68 5.72 -11.39 -1.35
C ALA A 68 6.88 -12.02 -0.56
N GLN A 69 7.74 -11.19 0.06
CA GLN A 69 8.88 -11.64 0.86
C GLN A 69 8.53 -11.88 2.33
N ASN A 70 7.48 -11.24 2.84
CA ASN A 70 7.10 -11.30 4.26
C ASN A 70 5.59 -11.60 4.39
N PRO A 71 5.16 -12.86 4.17
CA PRO A 71 3.75 -13.23 4.12
C PRO A 71 2.95 -12.95 5.40
N GLU A 72 3.62 -12.85 6.55
CA GLU A 72 3.01 -12.49 7.82
C GLU A 72 2.44 -11.07 7.81
N TYR A 73 2.89 -10.20 6.90
CA TYR A 73 2.39 -8.84 6.68
C TYR A 73 1.41 -8.71 5.52
N LEU A 74 0.99 -9.82 4.87
CA LEU A 74 -0.01 -9.75 3.80
C LEU A 74 -1.23 -8.96 4.26
N PRO A 75 -1.71 -7.97 3.47
CA PRO A 75 -2.81 -7.11 3.88
C PRO A 75 -4.13 -7.88 3.90
N ARG A 76 -5.02 -7.56 4.84
CA ARG A 76 -6.42 -7.98 4.78
C ARG A 76 -7.21 -7.08 3.84
N ALA A 77 -8.29 -7.62 3.26
CA ALA A 77 -9.10 -6.87 2.30
C ALA A 77 -9.73 -5.58 2.88
N ASP A 78 -10.08 -5.59 4.18
CA ASP A 78 -10.69 -4.46 4.87
C ASP A 78 -9.70 -3.32 5.20
N GLU A 79 -8.40 -3.62 5.25
CA GLU A 79 -7.35 -2.64 5.48
C GLU A 79 -7.03 -1.79 4.25
N VAL A 80 -7.39 -2.29 3.06
CA VAL A 80 -7.04 -1.69 1.78
C VAL A 80 -8.24 -1.45 0.87
N PRO A 81 -9.30 -0.76 1.33
CA PRO A 81 -10.53 -0.57 0.56
C PRO A 81 -10.33 0.17 -0.77
N ARG A 82 -9.21 0.90 -0.93
CA ARG A 82 -8.87 1.61 -2.17
C ARG A 82 -8.17 0.73 -3.21
N VAL A 83 -7.76 -0.49 -2.86
CA VAL A 83 -7.17 -1.47 -3.78
C VAL A 83 -8.28 -2.26 -4.47
N THR A 84 -9.04 -1.56 -5.30
CA THR A 84 -10.18 -2.14 -6.03
C THR A 84 -9.70 -2.90 -7.26
N LYS A 85 -10.50 -3.89 -7.71
CA LYS A 85 -10.24 -4.63 -8.95
C LYS A 85 -10.03 -3.70 -10.14
N GLN A 86 -10.89 -2.69 -10.28
CA GLN A 86 -10.80 -1.73 -11.38
C GLN A 86 -9.47 -0.98 -11.37
N LEU A 87 -9.00 -0.55 -10.19
CA LEU A 87 -7.71 0.12 -10.07
C LEU A 87 -6.57 -0.82 -10.46
N VAL A 88 -6.54 -2.03 -9.91
CA VAL A 88 -5.48 -3.01 -10.20
C VAL A 88 -5.46 -3.35 -11.70
N ASP A 89 -6.62 -3.58 -12.32
CA ASP A 89 -6.75 -3.84 -13.75
C ASP A 89 -6.16 -2.69 -14.60
N VAL A 90 -6.41 -1.43 -14.21
CA VAL A 90 -5.83 -0.25 -14.89
C VAL A 90 -4.32 -0.19 -14.70
N LEU A 91 -3.83 -0.39 -13.48
CA LEU A 91 -2.39 -0.34 -13.18
C LEU A 91 -1.64 -1.45 -13.92
N VAL A 92 -2.17 -2.67 -13.95
CA VAL A 92 -1.57 -3.79 -14.69
C VAL A 92 -1.55 -3.52 -16.19
N ARG A 93 -2.62 -2.94 -16.76
CA ARG A 93 -2.63 -2.56 -18.19
C ARG A 93 -1.61 -1.48 -18.53
N LEU A 94 -1.44 -0.49 -17.67
CA LEU A 94 -0.54 0.64 -17.91
C LEU A 94 0.93 0.30 -17.64
N TYR A 95 1.20 -0.50 -16.62
CA TYR A 95 2.56 -0.67 -16.08
C TYR A 95 3.01 -2.13 -15.94
N GLY A 96 2.15 -3.11 -16.27
CA GLY A 96 2.41 -4.54 -16.08
C GLY A 96 2.39 -4.95 -14.60
N GLY A 97 3.12 -6.01 -14.26
CA GLY A 97 3.33 -6.43 -12.87
C GLY A 97 2.19 -7.25 -12.25
N GLU A 98 1.36 -7.90 -13.05
CA GLU A 98 0.31 -8.81 -12.60
C GLU A 98 0.84 -9.86 -11.59
N ASP A 99 2.01 -10.41 -11.88
CA ASP A 99 2.70 -11.39 -11.07
C ASP A 99 3.06 -10.87 -9.67
N ALA A 100 3.37 -9.58 -9.54
CA ALA A 100 3.66 -8.95 -8.25
C ALA A 100 2.40 -8.88 -7.37
N TRP A 101 1.23 -8.57 -7.94
CA TRP A 101 -0.04 -8.57 -7.21
C TRP A 101 -0.40 -9.96 -6.70
N VAL A 102 -0.29 -10.98 -7.56
CA VAL A 102 -0.60 -12.37 -7.20
C VAL A 102 0.33 -12.87 -6.09
N ARG A 103 1.64 -12.63 -6.20
CA ARG A 103 2.60 -13.01 -5.17
C ARG A 103 2.38 -12.27 -3.84
N ALA A 104 1.86 -11.05 -3.89
CA ALA A 104 1.44 -10.30 -2.72
C ALA A 104 0.08 -10.75 -2.15
N GLY A 105 -0.49 -11.87 -2.63
CA GLY A 105 -1.73 -12.44 -2.10
C GLY A 105 -3.02 -11.80 -2.62
N TYR A 106 -2.94 -10.98 -3.68
CA TYR A 106 -4.12 -10.42 -4.35
C TYR A 106 -4.71 -11.45 -5.33
N ASP A 107 -6.00 -11.74 -5.21
CA ASP A 107 -6.73 -12.58 -6.15
C ASP A 107 -7.35 -11.70 -7.24
N LEU A 108 -6.82 -11.81 -8.46
CA LEU A 108 -7.27 -11.05 -9.62
C LEU A 108 -8.69 -11.40 -10.08
N ARG A 109 -9.17 -12.61 -9.77
CA ARG A 109 -10.52 -13.06 -10.11
C ARG A 109 -11.54 -12.43 -9.15
N THR A 110 -11.25 -12.42 -7.85
CA THR A 110 -12.16 -11.87 -6.83
C THR A 110 -11.97 -10.38 -6.59
N GLY A 111 -10.82 -9.82 -6.98
CA GLY A 111 -10.53 -8.39 -6.87
C GLY A 111 -10.19 -7.92 -5.46
N ARG A 112 -9.60 -8.79 -4.65
CA ARG A 112 -9.26 -8.52 -3.23
C ARG A 112 -8.08 -9.36 -2.76
N PHE A 113 -7.48 -8.97 -1.64
CA PHE A 113 -6.51 -9.83 -0.95
C PHE A 113 -7.21 -11.00 -0.25
N ASN A 114 -6.57 -12.17 -0.27
CA ASN A 114 -7.14 -13.41 0.23
C ASN A 114 -7.15 -13.56 1.76
N ARG A 115 -6.51 -12.63 2.47
CA ARG A 115 -6.47 -12.65 3.93
C ARG A 115 -7.73 -11.96 4.46
N ASN A 116 -8.54 -12.73 5.19
CA ASN A 116 -9.66 -12.21 5.98
C ASN A 116 -9.17 -11.78 7.36
#